data_AF-A0A078G1R7-F1
#
_entry.id   AF-A0A078G1R7-F1
#
_cell.length_a   1.000
_cell.length_b   1.000
_cell.length_c   1.000
_cell.angle_alpha   90.00
_cell.angle_beta   90.00
_cell.angle_gamma   90.00
#
_symmetry.space_group_name_H-M   'P 1'
#
loop_
_entity.id
_entity.type
_entity.pdbx_description
1 polymer ?
#
loop_
_entity_poly.entity_id
_entity_poly.type
_entity_poly.pdbx_seq_one_letter_code
_entity_poly.pdbx_strand_id
1 'polypeptide(L)'
;MQPSGLKETQLNNNNNNQKVHPQPMEQQQSINQNPEAMEALISNLFGNISSLKSAYIQLQSAHTPYDPDKIQEADKVVISELKSLSELKHLYRENNPKPVCVSPQDSRLAAEIQEQQSLLKTYEVMVKKFQSEIQNKDSEIKQMMEKIEEANQKLKGNGRWWWWWWYGVS
;
A
#
# COMPACT_ATOMS: atom_id res chain seq x y z
N MET A 1 -49.66 -27.72 -70.03
CA MET A 1 -50.88 -27.27 -69.32
C MET A 1 -50.75 -27.69 -67.86
N GLN A 2 -50.71 -26.74 -66.93
CA GLN A 2 -51.17 -27.01 -65.56
C GLN A 2 -52.71 -26.93 -65.56
N PRO A 3 -53.36 -27.54 -64.55
CA PRO A 3 -53.99 -26.65 -63.58
C PRO A 3 -53.88 -27.10 -62.12
N SER A 4 -53.91 -26.08 -61.29
CA SER A 4 -53.91 -26.00 -59.84
C SER A 4 -55.12 -26.66 -59.16
N GLY A 5 -54.93 -27.06 -57.91
CA GLY A 5 -56.03 -27.45 -57.01
C GLY A 5 -55.58 -27.51 -55.55
N LEU A 6 -55.67 -26.38 -54.85
CA LEU A 6 -55.57 -26.26 -53.38
C LEU A 6 -56.87 -26.77 -52.74
N LYS A 7 -56.74 -27.56 -51.66
CA LYS A 7 -57.74 -27.68 -50.58
C LYS A 7 -57.02 -27.86 -49.23
N GLU A 8 -57.09 -26.84 -48.38
CA GLU A 8 -57.05 -26.96 -46.91
C GLU A 8 -58.27 -27.82 -46.47
N THR A 9 -58.32 -28.56 -45.37
CA THR A 9 -58.02 -28.25 -43.97
C THR A 9 -58.07 -29.58 -43.21
N GLN A 10 -57.16 -29.87 -42.28
CA GLN A 10 -57.52 -30.50 -40.99
C GLN A 10 -56.36 -30.36 -40.00
N LEU A 11 -56.67 -29.69 -38.90
CA LEU A 11 -55.84 -29.48 -37.73
C LEU A 11 -55.98 -30.73 -36.84
N ASN A 12 -54.89 -31.44 -36.53
CA ASN A 12 -54.88 -32.27 -35.32
C ASN A 12 -53.47 -32.47 -34.76
N ASN A 13 -53.46 -32.40 -33.43
CA ASN A 13 -52.36 -32.32 -32.51
C ASN A 13 -51.41 -33.52 -32.52
N ASN A 14 -50.13 -33.17 -32.26
CA ASN A 14 -49.16 -33.85 -31.40
C ASN A 14 -48.86 -35.34 -31.66
N ASN A 15 -47.57 -35.65 -31.85
CA ASN A 15 -46.79 -36.38 -30.83
C ASN A 15 -45.35 -36.64 -31.31
N ASN A 16 -44.45 -35.81 -30.80
CA ASN A 16 -43.26 -36.20 -30.03
C ASN A 16 -42.42 -37.36 -30.59
N ASN A 17 -41.44 -37.04 -31.44
CA ASN A 17 -40.27 -37.92 -31.67
C ASN A 17 -39.00 -37.13 -32.00
N GLN A 18 -38.80 -35.96 -31.38
CA GLN A 18 -37.44 -35.42 -31.26
C GLN A 18 -36.75 -36.17 -30.13
N LYS A 19 -35.92 -37.15 -30.51
CA LYS A 19 -34.95 -37.82 -29.65
C LYS A 19 -33.98 -36.75 -29.14
N VAL A 20 -34.35 -36.10 -28.05
CA VAL A 20 -33.50 -35.19 -27.29
C VAL A 20 -32.33 -36.01 -26.77
N HIS A 21 -31.22 -35.95 -27.50
CA HIS A 21 -29.95 -36.41 -27.00
C HIS A 21 -29.67 -35.57 -25.74
N PRO A 22 -29.44 -36.15 -24.55
CA PRO A 22 -28.89 -35.36 -23.47
C PRO A 22 -27.51 -34.89 -23.95
N GLN A 23 -27.40 -33.59 -24.25
CA GLN A 23 -26.10 -32.94 -24.28
C GLN A 23 -25.48 -33.18 -22.90
N PRO A 24 -24.21 -33.61 -22.82
CA PRO A 24 -23.50 -33.53 -21.55
C PRO A 24 -23.61 -32.08 -21.11
N MET A 25 -24.14 -31.84 -19.92
CA MET A 25 -23.86 -30.58 -19.24
C MET A 25 -22.35 -30.45 -19.26
N GLU A 26 -21.83 -29.50 -20.04
CA GLU A 26 -20.52 -28.93 -19.81
C GLU A 26 -20.59 -28.35 -18.41
N GLN A 27 -20.24 -29.19 -17.43
CA GLN A 27 -19.91 -28.76 -16.10
C GLN A 27 -18.86 -27.69 -16.30
N GLN A 28 -19.25 -26.43 -16.07
CA GLN A 28 -18.32 -25.33 -15.91
C GLN A 28 -17.43 -25.70 -14.72
N GLN A 29 -16.38 -26.47 -14.98
CA GLN A 29 -15.25 -26.71 -14.09
C GLN A 29 -14.42 -25.43 -14.04
N SER A 30 -14.99 -24.41 -13.42
CA SER A 30 -14.25 -23.33 -12.78
C SER A 30 -14.69 -23.40 -11.33
N ILE A 31 -14.08 -24.24 -10.50
CA ILE A 31 -12.97 -23.86 -9.64
C ILE A 31 -12.21 -25.16 -9.33
N ASN A 32 -11.08 -25.40 -10.00
CA ASN A 32 -10.09 -26.36 -9.53
C ASN A 32 -9.04 -25.57 -8.72
N GLN A 33 -9.50 -24.83 -7.72
CA GLN A 33 -8.60 -24.31 -6.69
C GLN A 33 -8.56 -25.34 -5.60
N ASN A 34 -7.37 -25.88 -5.34
CA ASN A 34 -7.15 -26.74 -4.20
C ASN A 34 -7.64 -26.01 -2.94
N PRO A 35 -8.73 -26.44 -2.28
CA PRO A 35 -9.28 -25.74 -1.12
C PRO A 35 -8.23 -25.64 0.01
N GLU A 36 -7.35 -26.64 0.11
CA GLU A 36 -6.24 -26.67 1.05
C GLU A 36 -5.22 -25.54 0.77
N ALA A 37 -4.95 -25.22 -0.50
CA ALA A 37 -4.05 -24.12 -0.87
C ALA A 37 -4.67 -22.76 -0.51
N MET A 38 -5.98 -22.60 -0.66
CA MET A 38 -6.68 -21.38 -0.25
C MET A 38 -6.68 -21.23 1.27
N GLU A 39 -6.94 -22.30 2.02
CA GLU A 39 -6.87 -22.30 3.49
C GLU A 39 -5.46 -21.97 4.00
N ALA A 40 -4.42 -22.49 3.35
CA ALA A 40 -3.02 -22.15 3.66
C ALA A 40 -2.72 -20.67 3.39
N LEU A 41 -3.19 -20.11 2.26
CA LEU A 41 -3.05 -18.68 1.96
C LEU A 41 -3.74 -17.80 3.01
N ILE A 42 -4.96 -18.17 3.42
CA ILE A 42 -5.72 -17.45 4.46
C ILE A 42 -5.00 -17.56 5.82
N SER A 43 -4.49 -18.74 6.17
CA SER A 43 -3.74 -18.96 7.41
C SER A 43 -2.46 -18.13 7.44
N ASN A 44 -1.71 -18.08 6.33
CA ASN A 44 -0.52 -17.24 6.20
C ASN A 44 -0.87 -15.75 6.31
N LEU A 45 -1.98 -15.30 5.71
CA LEU A 45 -2.45 -13.92 5.83
C LEU A 45 -2.69 -13.53 7.29
N PHE A 46 -3.43 -14.35 8.03
CA PHE A 46 -3.68 -14.10 9.46
C PHE A 46 -2.41 -14.20 10.31
N GLY A 47 -1.50 -15.11 9.95
CA GLY A 47 -0.17 -15.20 10.54
C GLY A 47 0.62 -13.91 10.37
N ASN A 48 0.78 -13.41 9.15
CA ASN A 48 1.49 -12.16 8.87
C ASN A 48 0.82 -10.96 9.56
N ILE A 49 -0.52 -10.86 9.56
CA ILE A 49 -1.23 -9.80 10.28
C ILE A 49 -0.94 -9.86 11.78
N SER A 50 -0.88 -11.07 12.36
CA SER A 50 -0.58 -11.27 13.78
C SER A 50 0.87 -10.91 14.11
N SER A 51 1.82 -11.32 13.26
CA SER A 51 3.23 -10.94 13.37
C SER A 51 3.41 -9.43 13.23
N LEU A 52 2.74 -8.79 12.27
CA LEU A 52 2.77 -7.34 12.07
C LEU A 52 2.22 -6.59 13.29
N LYS A 53 1.13 -7.07 13.90
CA LYS A 53 0.60 -6.52 15.17
C LYS A 53 1.61 -6.64 16.30
N SER A 54 2.28 -7.79 16.43
CA SER A 54 3.32 -8.00 17.43
C SER A 54 4.50 -7.04 17.22
N ALA A 55 4.98 -6.91 15.98
CA ALA A 55 6.05 -5.98 15.62
C ALA A 55 5.67 -4.53 15.93
N TYR A 56 4.42 -4.15 15.69
CA TYR A 56 3.91 -2.82 16.06
C TYR A 56 3.92 -2.58 17.57
N ILE A 57 3.53 -3.57 18.39
CA ILE A 57 3.61 -3.48 19.85
C ILE A 57 5.07 -3.33 20.30
N GLN A 58 6.00 -4.08 19.69
CA GLN A 58 7.43 -3.95 19.99
C GLN A 58 7.94 -2.53 19.68
N LEU A 59 7.53 -1.99 18.54
CA LEU A 59 7.85 -0.62 18.11
C LEU A 59 7.31 0.41 19.12
N GLN A 60 6.06 0.26 19.57
CA GLN A 60 5.50 1.11 20.63
C GLN A 60 6.26 0.98 21.96
N SER A 61 6.65 -0.24 22.35
CA SER A 61 7.38 -0.47 23.60
C SER A 61 8.81 0.09 23.56
N ALA A 62 9.46 0.08 22.40
CA ALA A 62 10.82 0.61 22.20
C ALA A 62 10.88 2.15 22.25
N HIS A 63 9.72 2.81 22.16
CA HIS A 63 9.62 4.26 22.37
C HIS A 63 9.61 4.66 23.85
N THR A 64 9.45 3.73 24.81
CA THR A 64 9.44 4.07 26.24
C THR A 64 9.97 2.94 27.12
N PRO A 65 11.21 3.06 27.65
CA PRO A 65 12.20 4.12 27.40
C PRO A 65 12.72 4.07 25.96
N TYR A 66 13.12 5.23 25.41
CA TYR A 66 13.57 5.36 24.02
C TYR A 66 14.84 4.52 23.77
N ASP A 67 14.73 3.55 22.87
CA ASP A 67 15.81 2.64 22.48
C ASP A 67 15.88 2.57 20.94
N PRO A 68 16.83 3.28 20.31
CA PRO A 68 16.91 3.37 18.85
C PRO A 68 17.22 2.03 18.18
N ASP A 69 17.98 1.15 18.85
CA ASP A 69 18.33 -0.16 18.30
C ASP A 69 17.10 -1.07 18.25
N LYS A 70 16.30 -1.08 19.33
CA LYS A 70 15.02 -1.81 19.36
C LYS A 70 13.99 -1.26 18.38
N ILE A 71 13.96 0.07 18.18
CA ILE A 71 13.11 0.69 17.16
C ILE A 71 13.52 0.19 15.77
N GLN A 72 14.83 0.18 15.47
CA GLN A 72 15.34 -0.27 14.17
C GLN A 72 15.06 -1.76 13.93
N GLU A 73 15.16 -2.61 14.96
CA GLU A 73 14.81 -4.02 14.88
C GLU A 73 13.32 -4.22 14.60
N ALA A 74 12.45 -3.52 15.33
CA ALA A 74 11.00 -3.59 15.11
C ALA A 74 10.61 -3.10 13.69
N ASP A 75 11.24 -2.02 13.20
CA ASP A 75 11.05 -1.51 11.84
C ASP A 75 11.40 -2.55 10.77
N LYS A 76 12.53 -3.25 10.93
CA LYS A 76 12.93 -4.34 10.00
C LYS A 76 11.87 -5.43 9.94
N VAL A 77 11.32 -5.82 11.10
CA VAL A 77 10.26 -6.83 11.16
C VAL A 77 8.99 -6.32 10.46
N VAL A 78 8.55 -5.08 10.72
CA VAL A 78 7.39 -4.47 10.05
C VAL A 78 7.56 -4.48 8.53
N ILE A 79 8.72 -4.06 8.02
CA ILE A 79 9.01 -4.05 6.59
C ILE A 79 8.96 -5.47 6.01
N SER A 80 9.53 -6.45 6.72
CA SER A 80 9.53 -7.85 6.26
C SER A 80 8.11 -8.42 6.17
N GLU A 81 7.24 -8.15 7.14
CA GLU A 81 5.85 -8.61 7.13
C GLU A 81 5.03 -7.92 6.04
N LEU A 82 5.22 -6.62 5.80
CA LEU A 82 4.59 -5.90 4.70
C LEU A 82 5.02 -6.45 3.32
N LYS A 83 6.29 -6.84 3.18
CA LYS A 83 6.79 -7.48 1.97
C LYS A 83 6.11 -8.84 1.75
N SER A 84 6.05 -9.69 2.78
CA SER A 84 5.36 -10.98 2.73
C SER A 84 3.87 -10.84 2.37
N LEU A 85 3.18 -9.84 2.94
CA LEU A 85 1.78 -9.54 2.58
C LEU A 85 1.63 -9.11 1.11
N SER A 86 2.60 -8.36 0.57
CA SER A 86 2.60 -7.97 -0.84
C SER A 86 2.79 -9.17 -1.77
N GLU A 87 3.69 -10.08 -1.43
CA GLU A 87 3.91 -11.34 -2.15
C GLU A 87 2.66 -12.21 -2.11
N LEU A 88 2.02 -12.36 -0.95
CA LEU A 88 0.77 -13.11 -0.79
C LEU A 88 -0.37 -12.52 -1.63
N LYS A 89 -0.48 -11.18 -1.67
CA LYS A 89 -1.42 -10.46 -2.54
C LYS A 89 -1.16 -10.73 -4.02
N HIS A 90 0.10 -10.80 -4.43
CA HIS A 90 0.49 -11.12 -5.81
C HIS A 90 0.10 -12.56 -6.17
N LEU A 91 0.48 -13.53 -5.33
CA LEU A 91 0.15 -14.96 -5.50
C LEU A 91 -1.36 -15.19 -5.61
N TYR A 92 -2.16 -14.51 -4.77
CA TYR A 92 -3.61 -14.60 -4.85
C TYR A 92 -4.13 -14.09 -6.21
N ARG A 93 -3.61 -12.97 -6.72
CA ARG A 93 -4.03 -12.41 -8.01
C ARG A 93 -3.64 -13.29 -9.20
N GLU A 94 -2.46 -13.89 -9.15
CA GLU A 94 -1.98 -14.81 -10.18
C GLU A 94 -2.86 -16.07 -10.26
N ASN A 95 -3.24 -16.61 -9.10
CA ASN A 95 -4.09 -17.80 -9.00
C ASN A 95 -5.60 -17.52 -9.17
N ASN A 96 -6.00 -16.25 -9.07
CA ASN A 96 -7.39 -15.78 -9.21
C ASN A 96 -7.45 -14.62 -10.23
N PRO A 97 -7.13 -14.86 -11.51
CA PRO A 97 -7.27 -13.84 -12.51
C PRO A 97 -8.75 -13.43 -12.59
N LYS A 98 -9.04 -12.14 -12.38
CA LYS A 98 -10.41 -11.61 -12.55
C LYS A 98 -10.90 -11.96 -13.95
N PRO A 99 -12.18 -12.33 -14.15
CA PRO A 99 -12.75 -12.40 -15.49
C PRO A 99 -12.59 -11.02 -16.14
N VAL A 100 -11.75 -10.96 -17.17
CA VAL A 100 -11.36 -9.73 -17.86
C VAL A 100 -12.59 -9.16 -18.57
N CYS A 101 -13.00 -7.97 -18.17
CA CYS A 101 -13.81 -7.09 -19.02
C CYS A 101 -12.91 -6.57 -20.16
N VAL A 102 -13.42 -6.67 -21.39
CA VAL A 102 -12.88 -6.20 -22.69
C VAL A 102 -11.45 -5.64 -22.71
N SER A 103 -10.54 -6.41 -23.33
CA SER A 103 -9.12 -6.12 -23.60
C SER A 103 -8.12 -6.29 -22.42
N PRO A 104 -7.31 -7.37 -22.42
CA PRO A 104 -6.26 -7.62 -21.41
C PRO A 104 -5.22 -6.50 -21.23
N GLN A 105 -5.02 -5.64 -22.24
CA GLN A 105 -4.03 -4.56 -22.17
C GLN A 105 -4.50 -3.41 -21.27
N ASP A 106 -5.79 -3.08 -21.32
CA ASP A 106 -6.36 -1.93 -20.61
C ASP A 106 -6.44 -2.18 -19.10
N SER A 107 -6.77 -3.42 -18.69
CA SER A 107 -6.79 -3.80 -17.27
C SER A 107 -5.41 -3.81 -16.63
N ARG A 108 -4.35 -4.15 -17.38
CA ARG A 108 -2.97 -4.14 -16.86
C ARG A 108 -2.47 -2.70 -16.70
N LEU A 109 -2.69 -1.88 -17.71
CA LEU A 109 -2.34 -0.45 -17.69
C LEU A 109 -3.07 0.29 -16.57
N ALA A 110 -4.35 0.02 -16.34
CA ALA A 110 -5.11 0.62 -15.24
C ALA A 110 -4.55 0.26 -13.85
N ALA A 111 -4.13 -0.98 -13.66
CA ALA A 111 -3.49 -1.41 -12.40
C ALA A 111 -2.14 -0.74 -12.17
N GLU A 112 -1.34 -0.59 -13.23
CA GLU A 112 -0.04 0.09 -13.18
C GLU A 112 -0.19 1.60 -12.92
N ILE A 113 -1.18 2.25 -13.54
CA ILE A 113 -1.54 3.65 -13.24
C ILE A 113 -1.92 3.81 -11.77
N GLN A 114 -2.73 2.90 -11.22
CA GLN A 114 -3.15 2.96 -9.82
C GLN A 114 -1.95 2.80 -8.85
N GLU A 115 -1.01 1.92 -9.18
CA GLU A 115 0.24 1.76 -8.41
C GLU A 115 1.09 3.03 -8.46
N GLN A 116 1.30 3.61 -9.66
CA GLN A 116 2.03 4.86 -9.81
C GLN A 116 1.38 6.01 -9.04
N GLN A 117 0.05 6.11 -9.04
CA GLN A 117 -0.68 7.11 -8.24
C GLN A 117 -0.47 6.92 -6.73
N SER A 118 -0.39 5.68 -6.27
CA SER A 118 -0.16 5.36 -4.86
C SER A 118 1.28 5.69 -4.44
N LEU A 119 2.23 5.44 -5.34
CA LEU A 119 3.63 5.81 -5.19
C LEU A 119 3.80 7.34 -5.14
N LEU A 120 3.13 8.08 -6.03
CA LEU A 120 3.14 9.55 -6.03
C LEU A 120 2.64 10.13 -4.71
N LYS A 121 1.55 9.58 -4.14
CA LYS A 121 1.05 9.99 -2.82
C LYS A 121 2.08 9.76 -1.71
N THR A 122 2.80 8.63 -1.77
CA THR A 122 3.89 8.33 -0.82
C THR A 122 5.00 9.36 -0.92
N TYR A 123 5.44 9.68 -2.14
CA TYR A 123 6.47 10.72 -2.35
C TYR A 123 5.99 12.10 -1.91
N GLU A 124 4.73 12.45 -2.14
CA GLU A 124 4.16 13.73 -1.67
C GLU A 124 4.25 13.85 -0.13
N VAL A 125 3.88 12.78 0.59
CA VAL A 125 4.01 12.74 2.06
C VAL A 125 5.46 12.86 2.50
N MET A 126 6.37 12.16 1.82
CA MET A 126 7.81 12.20 2.12
C MET A 126 8.41 13.60 1.89
N VAL A 127 8.04 14.27 0.80
CA VAL A 127 8.45 15.65 0.52
C VAL A 127 7.98 16.59 1.61
N LYS A 128 6.71 16.48 2.05
CA LYS A 128 6.18 17.30 3.16
C LYS A 128 6.95 17.05 4.46
N LYS A 129 7.30 15.79 4.75
CA LYS A 129 8.11 15.45 5.94
C LYS A 129 9.50 16.08 5.87
N PHE A 130 10.22 15.92 4.76
CA PHE A 130 11.54 16.52 4.59
C PHE A 130 11.50 18.05 4.62
N GLN A 131 10.46 18.67 4.06
CA GLN A 131 10.27 20.10 4.14
C GLN A 131 10.12 20.58 5.58
N SER A 132 9.36 19.86 6.42
CA SER A 132 9.24 20.14 7.84
C SER A 132 10.57 19.96 8.59
N GLU A 133 11.35 18.93 8.27
CA GLU A 133 12.67 18.69 8.88
C GLU A 133 13.66 19.81 8.55
N ILE A 134 13.69 20.27 7.29
CA ILE A 134 14.51 21.42 6.86
C ILE A 134 14.11 22.67 7.64
N GLN A 135 12.82 22.98 7.74
CA GLN A 135 12.32 24.14 8.48
C GLN A 135 12.69 24.09 9.98
N ASN A 136 12.61 22.91 10.59
CA ASN A 136 13.02 22.73 11.98
C ASN A 136 14.53 22.97 12.15
N LYS A 137 15.35 22.42 11.25
CA LYS A 137 16.81 22.61 11.27
C LYS A 137 17.21 24.06 11.02
N ASP A 138 16.56 24.76 10.11
CA ASP A 138 16.78 26.20 9.89
C ASP A 138 16.45 27.03 11.15
N SER A 139 15.41 26.64 11.89
CA SER A 139 15.03 27.29 13.15
C SER A 139 16.05 27.03 14.25
N GLU A 140 16.55 25.79 14.38
CA GLU A 140 17.64 25.45 15.29
C GLU A 140 18.91 26.24 14.97
N ILE A 141 19.29 26.35 13.70
CA ILE A 141 20.47 27.12 13.26
C ILE A 141 20.30 28.59 13.64
N LYS A 142 19.15 29.21 13.37
CA LYS A 142 18.87 30.59 13.75
C LYS A 142 19.00 30.82 15.25
N GLN A 143 18.43 29.94 16.06
CA GLN A 143 18.54 30.03 17.52
C GLN A 143 20.00 29.91 17.99
N MET A 144 20.80 29.03 17.39
CA MET A 144 22.21 28.90 17.74
C MET A 144 23.01 30.15 17.34
N MET A 145 22.76 30.73 16.15
CA MET A 145 23.41 31.97 15.74
C MET A 145 23.07 33.14 16.67
N GLU A 146 21.82 33.26 17.10
CA GLU A 146 21.40 34.30 18.06
C GLU A 146 22.14 34.14 19.40
N LYS A 147 22.25 32.91 19.94
CA LYS A 147 23.02 32.64 21.15
C LYS A 147 24.50 33.01 21.02
N ILE A 148 25.10 32.77 19.84
CA ILE A 148 26.50 33.15 19.57
C ILE A 148 26.64 34.67 19.57
N GLU A 149 25.72 35.40 18.92
CA GLU A 149 25.74 36.85 18.86
C GLU A 149 25.55 37.48 20.24
N GLU A 150 24.60 36.99 21.04
CA GLU A 150 24.41 37.43 22.43
C GLU A 150 25.65 37.21 23.29
N ALA A 151 26.31 36.05 23.15
CA ALA A 151 27.55 35.76 23.88
C ALA A 151 28.68 36.72 23.47
N ASN A 152 28.82 37.00 22.16
CA ASN A 152 29.80 37.96 21.65
C ASN A 152 29.53 39.39 22.15
N GLN A 153 28.26 39.82 22.21
CA GLN A 153 27.90 41.13 22.74
C GLN A 153 28.20 41.23 24.24
N LYS A 154 27.90 40.19 25.02
CA LYS A 154 28.25 40.11 26.45
C LYS A 154 29.77 40.19 26.67
N LEU A 155 30.57 39.50 25.86
CA LEU A 155 32.04 39.57 25.93
C LEU A 155 32.57 40.97 25.60
N LYS A 156 32.05 41.63 24.54
CA LYS A 156 32.42 43.02 24.20
C LYS A 156 32.01 44.00 25.30
N GLY A 157 30.82 43.83 25.86
CA GLY A 157 30.32 44.62 26.98
C GLY A 157 31.23 44.47 28.20
N ASN A 158 31.45 43.24 28.66
CA ASN A 158 32.34 42.95 29.77
C ASN A 158 33.75 43.50 29.51
N GLY A 159 34.35 43.24 28.36
CA GLY A 159 35.69 43.74 28.01
C GLY A 159 35.79 45.26 28.10
N ARG A 160 34.71 45.98 27.75
CA ARG A 160 34.62 47.44 27.94
C ARG A 160 34.62 47.81 29.42
N TRP A 161 33.83 47.14 30.26
CA TRP A 161 33.84 47.33 31.72
C TRP A 161 35.22 47.05 32.33
N TRP A 162 35.88 45.96 31.92
CA TRP A 162 37.25 45.64 32.35
C TRP A 162 38.25 46.73 31.94
N TRP A 163 38.12 47.27 30.72
CA TRP A 163 38.92 48.41 30.26
C TRP A 163 38.71 49.67 31.10
N TRP A 164 37.46 50.04 31.38
CA TRP A 164 37.14 51.17 32.26
C TRP A 164 37.68 50.97 33.68
N TRP A 165 37.59 49.74 34.21
CA TRP A 165 38.08 49.42 35.54
C TRP A 165 39.62 49.47 35.62
N TRP A 166 40.32 49.08 34.56
CA TRP A 166 41.79 49.05 34.53
C TRP A 166 42.43 50.41 34.21
N TYR A 167 41.80 51.22 33.35
CA TYR A 167 42.36 52.49 32.87
C TYR A 167 41.65 53.74 33.40
N GLY A 168 40.54 53.59 34.13
CA GLY A 168 39.71 54.69 34.63
C GLY A 168 39.86 54.95 36.12
N VAL A 169 41.08 55.17 36.63
CA VAL A 169 41.35 55.95 37.86
C VAL A 169 42.68 56.71 37.70
N SER A 170 42.57 58.02 37.40
CA SER A 170 43.46 59.11 37.81
C SER A 170 42.66 60.40 37.76
#